data_AF-A0A1S2QVP0-F1
#
_entry.id   AF-A0A1S2QVP0-F1
#
_cell.length_a   1.000
_cell.length_b   1.000
_cell.length_c   1.000
_cell.angle_alpha   90.00
_cell.angle_beta   90.00
_cell.angle_gamma   90.00
#
_symmetry.space_group_name_H-M   'P 1'
#
loop_
_entity.id
_entity.type
_entity.pdbx_description
1 polymer ?
#
loop_
_entity_poly.entity_id
_entity_poly.type
_entity_poly.pdbx_seq_one_letter_code
_entity_poly.pdbx_strand_id
1 'polypeptide(L)'
;MSVERDKIYPDCPTFIRTVKVGGLTKSQLLKKLQKHSILMNKFGEMLFADDKFTISDTIYSVRAVELKVRNLGFPEGATIPQLFKKANQAGLKLCPIELGPHLRLEYLDQSEGNSGKPIRRHRAHYGSITIASEILSEDVGFPKGFYLRRICGVLWLRGYVADYLHVLDPDDHFVFCLNENLN
;
A
#
# COMPACT_ATOMS: atom_id res chain seq x y z
N MET A 1 14.39 16.62 -29.91
CA MET A 1 13.24 15.91 -29.32
C MET A 1 13.26 16.15 -27.83
N SER A 2 12.41 17.04 -27.33
CA SER A 2 12.24 17.25 -25.89
C SER A 2 11.58 16.02 -25.31
N VAL A 3 12.31 15.25 -24.51
CA VAL A 3 11.72 14.23 -23.64
C VAL A 3 10.77 14.99 -22.71
N GLU A 4 9.46 14.80 -22.86
CA GLU A 4 8.49 15.23 -21.85
C GLU A 4 8.98 14.61 -20.53
N ARG A 5 9.43 15.46 -19.59
CA ARG A 5 9.78 14.97 -18.26
C ARG A 5 8.49 14.43 -17.66
N ASP A 6 8.51 13.17 -17.25
CA ASP A 6 7.41 12.58 -16.48
C ASP A 6 7.05 13.55 -15.35
N LYS A 7 5.79 14.02 -15.33
CA LYS A 7 5.32 14.89 -14.26
C LYS A 7 5.40 14.14 -12.94
N ILE A 8 5.87 14.82 -11.90
CA ILE A 8 5.93 14.29 -10.53
C ILE A 8 4.76 14.86 -9.72
N TYR A 9 4.38 14.22 -8.63
CA TYR A 9 3.35 14.71 -7.72
C TYR A 9 3.72 16.12 -7.21
N PRO A 10 2.77 17.09 -7.20
CA PRO A 10 1.33 16.92 -7.41
C PRO A 10 0.84 17.00 -8.87
N ASP A 11 1.72 17.21 -9.84
CA ASP A 11 1.36 17.47 -11.26
C ASP A 11 1.17 16.19 -12.10
N CYS A 12 1.38 15.01 -11.51
CA CYS A 12 1.14 13.73 -12.16
C CYS A 12 -0.34 13.29 -12.07
N PRO A 13 -0.83 12.43 -12.98
CA PRO A 13 -2.09 11.75 -12.78
C PRO A 13 -2.09 10.98 -11.46
N THR A 14 -3.17 11.11 -10.69
CA THR A 14 -3.33 10.44 -9.40
C THR A 14 -4.66 9.72 -9.32
N PHE A 15 -4.69 8.63 -8.56
CA PHE A 15 -5.93 7.95 -8.21
C PHE A 15 -6.21 8.17 -6.72
N ILE A 16 -7.34 8.80 -6.39
CA ILE A 16 -7.73 9.11 -5.01
C ILE A 16 -8.98 8.30 -4.63
N ARG A 17 -8.95 7.64 -3.47
CA ARG A 17 -10.08 6.93 -2.87
C ARG A 17 -10.37 7.51 -1.49
N THR A 18 -11.65 7.62 -1.14
CA THR A 18 -12.06 7.85 0.25
C THR A 18 -12.48 6.51 0.83
N VAL A 19 -11.77 6.05 1.86
CA VAL A 19 -11.96 4.74 2.50
C VAL A 19 -12.53 4.92 3.90
N LYS A 20 -13.55 4.15 4.27
CA LYS A 20 -14.07 4.12 5.65
C LYS A 20 -13.27 3.13 6.49
N VAL A 21 -12.63 3.63 7.53
CA VAL A 21 -11.72 2.88 8.41
C VAL A 21 -12.27 2.85 9.84
N GLY A 22 -11.95 1.81 10.61
CA GLY A 22 -12.40 1.63 12.00
C GLY A 22 -13.82 1.06 12.13
N GLY A 23 -14.30 1.00 13.37
CA GLY A 23 -15.64 0.50 13.74
C GLY A 23 -15.79 -1.02 13.73
N LEU A 24 -14.69 -1.77 13.66
CA LEU A 24 -14.69 -3.24 13.69
C LEU A 24 -13.58 -3.74 14.61
N THR A 25 -13.85 -4.78 15.38
CA THR A 25 -12.80 -5.52 16.08
C THR A 25 -11.92 -6.31 15.10
N LYS A 26 -10.70 -6.70 15.49
CA LYS A 26 -9.80 -7.51 14.65
C LYS A 26 -10.49 -8.78 14.15
N SER A 27 -11.23 -9.45 15.03
CA SER A 27 -11.99 -10.66 14.69
C SER A 27 -13.10 -10.38 13.68
N GLN A 28 -13.84 -9.28 13.83
CA GLN A 28 -14.89 -8.89 12.86
C GLN A 28 -14.28 -8.54 11.50
N LEU A 29 -13.16 -7.82 11.49
CA LEU A 29 -12.44 -7.46 10.26
C LEU A 29 -11.93 -8.71 9.52
N LEU A 30 -11.32 -9.66 10.26
CA LEU A 30 -10.88 -10.94 9.70
C LEU A 30 -12.04 -11.77 9.13
N LYS A 31 -13.16 -11.85 9.87
CA LYS A 31 -14.38 -12.52 9.38
C LYS A 31 -14.92 -11.88 8.11
N LYS A 32 -14.89 -10.56 7.99
CA LYS A 32 -15.29 -9.86 6.74
C LYS A 32 -14.35 -10.21 5.59
N LEU A 33 -13.03 -10.20 5.79
CA LEU A 33 -12.07 -10.59 4.75
C LEU A 33 -12.35 -12.01 4.25
N GLN A 34 -12.58 -12.96 5.16
CA GLN A 34 -12.93 -14.34 4.85
C GLN A 34 -14.25 -14.47 4.09
N LYS A 35 -15.29 -13.72 4.50
CA LYS A 35 -16.60 -13.70 3.81
C LYS A 35 -16.49 -13.26 2.35
N HIS A 36 -15.53 -12.38 2.04
CA HIS A 36 -15.24 -11.91 0.68
C HIS A 36 -14.21 -12.78 -0.05
N SER A 37 -13.86 -13.95 0.50
CA SER A 37 -12.85 -14.86 -0.06
C SER A 37 -11.48 -14.20 -0.28
N ILE A 38 -11.17 -13.18 0.51
CA ILE A 38 -9.87 -12.52 0.49
C ILE A 38 -8.88 -13.37 1.27
N LEU A 39 -7.78 -13.75 0.63
CA LEU A 39 -6.73 -14.55 1.24
C LEU A 39 -5.65 -13.68 1.88
N MET A 40 -5.01 -14.24 2.89
CA MET A 40 -3.88 -13.66 3.61
C MET A 40 -2.69 -14.61 3.54
N ASN A 41 -1.48 -14.07 3.49
CA ASN A 41 -0.27 -14.88 3.70
C ASN A 41 0.12 -14.86 5.18
N LYS A 42 1.04 -15.74 5.58
CA LYS A 42 1.59 -15.82 6.94
C LYS A 42 2.04 -14.46 7.49
N PHE A 43 2.64 -13.60 6.66
CA PHE A 43 3.05 -12.25 7.10
C PHE A 43 1.89 -11.31 7.37
N GLY A 44 0.80 -11.39 6.60
CA GLY A 44 -0.41 -10.64 6.90
C GLY A 44 -1.05 -11.13 8.20
N GLU A 45 -1.05 -12.45 8.42
CA GLU A 45 -1.57 -13.05 9.65
C GLU A 45 -0.73 -12.62 10.87
N MET A 46 0.60 -12.59 10.72
CA MET A 46 1.52 -12.07 11.75
C MET A 46 1.22 -10.62 12.11
N LEU A 47 0.96 -9.74 11.12
CA LEU A 47 0.55 -8.36 11.39
C LEU A 47 -0.76 -8.31 12.17
N PHE A 48 -1.77 -9.09 11.78
CA PHE A 48 -3.06 -9.11 12.48
C PHE A 48 -2.95 -9.57 13.93
N ALA A 49 -2.11 -10.58 14.18
CA ALA A 49 -1.88 -11.17 15.49
C ALA A 49 -1.07 -10.27 16.42
N ASP A 50 -0.33 -9.29 15.89
CA ASP A 50 0.52 -8.40 16.68
C ASP A 50 -0.31 -7.37 17.46
N ASP A 51 0.01 -7.16 18.74
CA ASP A 51 -0.70 -6.21 19.61
C ASP A 51 -0.51 -4.75 19.18
N LYS A 52 0.58 -4.43 18.47
CA LYS A 52 0.83 -3.09 17.91
C LYS A 52 0.00 -2.82 16.66
N PHE A 53 -0.55 -3.85 16.02
CA PHE A 53 -1.59 -3.63 15.01
C PHE A 53 -2.87 -3.24 15.74
N THR A 54 -3.09 -1.95 15.91
CA THR A 54 -4.30 -1.41 16.56
C THR A 54 -5.36 -1.05 15.52
N ILE A 55 -6.60 -1.05 15.97
CA ILE A 55 -7.79 -0.75 15.18
C ILE A 55 -8.62 0.30 15.92
N SER A 56 -9.26 1.19 15.18
CA SER A 56 -10.12 2.22 15.78
C SER A 56 -11.52 1.68 16.05
N ASP A 57 -12.05 1.93 17.24
CA ASP A 57 -13.47 1.64 17.55
C ASP A 57 -14.43 2.62 16.87
N THR A 58 -13.93 3.80 16.49
CA THR A 58 -14.72 4.84 15.82
C THR A 58 -14.47 4.80 14.32
N ILE A 59 -15.54 4.87 13.53
CA ILE A 59 -15.45 4.96 12.06
C ILE A 59 -14.97 6.36 11.68
N TYR A 60 -13.97 6.43 10.81
CA TYR A 60 -13.47 7.66 10.21
C TYR A 60 -13.19 7.46 8.71
N SER A 61 -12.97 8.56 7.99
CA SER A 61 -12.66 8.52 6.56
C SER A 61 -11.20 8.84 6.32
N VAL A 62 -10.57 8.11 5.40
CA VAL A 62 -9.20 8.35 4.95
C VAL A 62 -9.23 8.66 3.46
N ARG A 63 -8.68 9.81 3.07
CA ARG A 63 -8.40 10.12 1.66
C ARG A 63 -7.04 9.54 1.28
N ALA A 64 -7.08 8.44 0.56
CA ALA A 64 -5.91 7.67 0.12
C ALA A 64 -5.57 8.02 -1.33
N VAL A 65 -4.32 8.43 -1.59
CA VAL A 65 -3.78 8.64 -2.93
C VAL A 65 -2.81 7.53 -3.30
N GLU A 66 -3.00 6.94 -4.48
CA GLU A 66 -2.11 5.95 -5.05
C GLU A 66 -1.08 6.62 -5.97
N LEU A 67 0.20 6.38 -5.72
CA LEU A 67 1.34 6.93 -6.46
C LEU A 67 2.36 5.85 -6.75
N LYS A 68 3.00 5.94 -7.92
CA LYS A 68 4.22 5.16 -8.18
C LYS A 68 5.43 5.79 -7.48
N VAL A 69 6.45 5.00 -7.20
CA VAL A 69 7.75 5.48 -6.71
C VAL A 69 8.30 6.61 -7.60
N ARG A 70 8.23 6.46 -8.93
CA ARG A 70 8.64 7.51 -9.87
C ARG A 70 7.85 8.81 -9.75
N ASN A 71 6.57 8.75 -9.36
CA ASN A 71 5.76 9.96 -9.19
C ASN A 71 6.24 10.82 -8.01
N LEU A 72 7.02 10.26 -7.08
CA LEU A 72 7.66 11.01 -6.00
C LEU A 72 9.07 11.51 -6.38
N GLY A 73 9.45 11.41 -7.65
CA GLY A 73 10.73 11.92 -8.15
C GLY A 73 11.88 10.90 -8.07
N PHE A 74 11.56 9.61 -8.05
CA PHE A 74 12.54 8.52 -8.03
C PHE A 74 12.45 7.65 -9.30
N PRO A 75 12.96 8.15 -10.45
CA PRO A 75 12.86 7.44 -11.73
C PRO A 75 13.68 6.14 -11.77
N GLU A 76 14.68 6.00 -10.88
CA GLU A 76 15.55 4.82 -10.75
C GLU A 76 15.23 3.98 -9.50
N GLY A 77 14.15 4.31 -8.79
CA GLY A 77 13.75 3.62 -7.56
C GLY A 77 14.25 4.33 -6.29
N ALA A 78 13.81 3.83 -5.14
CA ALA A 78 14.15 4.40 -3.83
C ALA A 78 14.01 3.35 -2.73
N THR A 79 14.68 3.55 -1.60
CA THR A 79 14.39 2.79 -0.39
C THR A 79 13.10 3.28 0.26
N ILE A 80 12.47 2.44 1.10
CA ILE A 80 11.26 2.82 1.86
C ILE A 80 11.48 4.12 2.67
N PRO A 81 12.59 4.29 3.44
CA PRO A 81 12.83 5.55 4.16
C PRO A 81 12.94 6.78 3.25
N GLN A 82 13.59 6.64 2.09
CA GLN A 82 13.70 7.74 1.11
C GLN A 82 12.33 8.12 0.55
N LEU A 83 11.54 7.11 0.17
CA LEU A 83 10.19 7.29 -0.36
C LEU A 83 9.28 8.00 0.66
N PHE A 84 9.27 7.52 1.91
CA PHE A 84 8.43 8.06 2.97
C PHE A 84 8.81 9.51 3.33
N LYS A 85 10.11 9.79 3.42
CA LYS A 85 10.62 11.15 3.61
C LYS A 85 10.16 12.09 2.50
N LYS A 86 10.26 11.65 1.25
CA LYS A 86 9.87 12.46 0.09
C LYS A 86 8.37 12.68 0.01
N ALA A 87 7.56 11.66 0.32
CA ALA A 87 6.11 11.78 0.43
C ALA A 87 5.72 12.83 1.49
N ASN A 88 6.36 12.78 2.67
CA ASN A 88 6.13 13.78 3.72
C ASN A 88 6.47 15.21 3.27
N GLN A 89 7.61 15.40 2.61
CA GLN A 89 8.01 16.69 2.03
C GLN A 89 7.02 17.20 0.96
N ALA A 90 6.30 16.28 0.29
CA ALA A 90 5.27 16.60 -0.68
C ALA A 90 3.88 16.81 -0.04
N GLY A 91 3.78 16.87 1.29
CA GLY A 91 2.52 17.07 2.01
C GLY A 91 1.65 15.82 2.15
N LEU A 92 2.20 14.64 1.90
CA LEU A 92 1.53 13.36 2.13
C LEU A 92 1.85 12.81 3.52
N LYS A 93 1.00 11.93 4.04
CA LYS A 93 1.22 11.24 5.31
C LYS A 93 1.26 9.73 5.12
N LEU A 94 1.95 9.05 6.03
CA LEU A 94 1.79 7.60 6.17
C LEU A 94 0.36 7.28 6.59
N CYS A 95 -0.11 6.14 6.14
CA CYS A 95 -1.44 5.63 6.42
C CYS A 95 -1.46 4.92 7.78
N PRO A 96 -2.60 4.96 8.49
CA PRO A 96 -2.84 4.01 9.57
C PRO A 96 -2.78 2.59 9.01
N ILE A 97 -2.12 1.67 9.71
CA ILE A 97 -1.91 0.31 9.20
C ILE A 97 -3.22 -0.46 8.97
N GLU A 98 -4.27 -0.13 9.75
CA GLU A 98 -5.63 -0.67 9.55
C GLU A 98 -6.28 -0.23 8.22
N LEU A 99 -5.73 0.77 7.52
CA LEU A 99 -6.19 1.12 6.17
C LEU A 99 -6.09 -0.07 5.21
N GLY A 100 -5.06 -0.91 5.32
CA GLY A 100 -4.84 -2.03 4.39
C GLY A 100 -6.04 -2.99 4.30
N PRO A 101 -6.48 -3.59 5.42
CA PRO A 101 -7.69 -4.40 5.47
C PRO A 101 -8.95 -3.71 4.96
N HIS A 102 -9.18 -2.45 5.35
CA HIS A 102 -10.37 -1.70 4.96
C HIS A 102 -10.37 -1.37 3.46
N LEU A 103 -9.25 -0.87 2.94
CA LEU A 103 -9.07 -0.62 1.51
C LEU A 103 -9.26 -1.90 0.70
N ARG A 104 -8.79 -3.04 1.21
CA ARG A 104 -8.98 -4.31 0.50
C ARG A 104 -10.45 -4.70 0.40
N LEU A 105 -11.22 -4.54 1.48
CA LEU A 105 -12.66 -4.83 1.51
C LEU A 105 -13.46 -3.92 0.58
N GLU A 106 -13.02 -2.68 0.37
CA GLU A 106 -13.67 -1.74 -0.55
C GLU A 106 -13.22 -1.92 -2.00
N TYR A 107 -11.97 -2.33 -2.23
CA TYR A 107 -11.39 -2.46 -3.57
C TYR A 107 -11.46 -3.91 -4.08
N LEU A 108 -12.65 -4.40 -4.43
CA LEU A 108 -12.83 -5.81 -4.83
C LEU A 108 -12.58 -6.08 -6.33
N ASP A 109 -12.54 -5.03 -7.15
CA ASP A 109 -12.41 -5.07 -8.60
C ASP A 109 -10.99 -4.84 -9.10
N GLN A 110 -9.98 -5.04 -8.24
CA GLN A 110 -8.57 -4.91 -8.63
C GLN A 110 -8.28 -5.76 -9.88
N SER A 111 -7.62 -5.15 -10.87
CA SER A 111 -7.19 -5.86 -12.07
C SER A 111 -6.16 -6.93 -11.73
N GLU A 112 -6.13 -8.02 -12.51
CA GLU A 112 -5.13 -9.07 -12.37
C GLU A 112 -3.71 -8.49 -12.52
N GLY A 113 -2.81 -8.88 -11.63
CA GLY A 113 -1.41 -8.42 -11.66
C GLY A 113 -0.58 -9.00 -12.80
N ASN A 114 -1.18 -9.86 -13.62
CA ASN A 114 -0.55 -10.45 -14.80
C ASN A 114 -1.42 -10.18 -16.02
N SER A 115 -1.18 -9.06 -16.70
CA SER A 115 -1.89 -8.67 -17.93
C SER A 115 -1.43 -9.45 -19.18
N GLY A 116 -0.90 -10.67 -19.02
CA GLY A 116 -0.33 -11.44 -20.14
C GLY A 116 0.91 -10.79 -20.77
N LYS A 117 1.51 -9.79 -20.11
CA LYS A 117 2.79 -9.20 -20.53
C LYS A 117 3.93 -10.15 -20.16
N PRO A 118 4.99 -10.26 -20.98
CA PRO A 118 6.11 -11.14 -20.69
C PRO A 118 6.69 -10.83 -19.30
N ILE A 119 6.97 -11.87 -18.53
CA ILE A 119 7.74 -11.81 -17.29
C ILE A 119 9.07 -11.10 -17.64
N ARG A 120 9.21 -9.82 -17.29
CA ARG A 120 10.51 -9.18 -17.32
C ARG A 120 11.26 -9.65 -16.08
N ARG A 121 12.29 -10.48 -16.27
CA ARG A 121 13.21 -10.86 -15.18
C ARG A 121 13.67 -9.58 -14.48
N HIS A 122 13.64 -9.58 -13.14
CA HIS A 122 14.13 -8.52 -12.24
C HIS A 122 13.20 -7.30 -11.97
N ARG A 123 11.87 -7.43 -12.07
CA ARG A 123 10.95 -6.34 -11.69
C ARG A 123 9.81 -6.82 -10.78
N ALA A 124 9.30 -5.93 -9.93
CA ALA A 124 8.10 -6.19 -9.17
C ALA A 124 6.92 -6.50 -10.11
N HIS A 125 6.07 -7.46 -9.72
CA HIS A 125 4.95 -7.90 -10.53
C HIS A 125 3.91 -6.77 -10.64
N TYR A 126 3.39 -6.53 -11.86
CA TYR A 126 2.31 -5.55 -12.06
C TYR A 126 1.16 -5.77 -11.06
N GLY A 127 0.52 -4.68 -10.61
CA GLY A 127 -0.75 -4.73 -9.90
C GLY A 127 -0.71 -4.96 -8.38
N SER A 128 0.45 -5.00 -7.72
CA SER A 128 0.48 -4.85 -6.25
C SER A 128 0.38 -3.39 -5.84
N ILE A 129 -0.32 -3.11 -4.74
CA ILE A 129 -0.45 -1.77 -4.15
C ILE A 129 -0.09 -1.85 -2.67
N THR A 130 0.99 -1.20 -2.28
CA THR A 130 1.52 -1.23 -0.92
C THR A 130 0.94 -0.10 -0.08
N ILE A 131 0.56 -0.38 1.17
CA ILE A 131 0.16 0.65 2.12
C ILE A 131 1.42 1.27 2.71
N ALA A 132 1.63 2.57 2.51
CA ALA A 132 2.72 3.28 3.16
C ALA A 132 2.34 3.54 4.62
N SER A 133 2.57 2.57 5.51
CA SER A 133 2.33 2.70 6.96
C SER A 133 3.63 2.74 7.74
N GLU A 134 3.57 3.16 9.00
CA GLU A 134 4.65 2.95 9.95
C GLU A 134 4.94 1.45 10.13
N ILE A 135 6.21 1.11 10.35
CA ILE A 135 6.62 -0.27 10.64
C ILE A 135 6.35 -0.57 12.12
N LEU A 136 5.84 -1.77 12.42
CA LEU A 136 5.56 -2.16 13.80
C LEU A 136 6.81 -2.70 14.54
N SER A 137 7.83 -3.12 13.79
CA SER A 137 9.06 -3.69 14.32
C SER A 137 10.25 -3.49 13.35
N GLU A 138 11.42 -3.22 13.91
CA GLU A 138 12.70 -3.15 13.20
C GLU A 138 13.25 -4.53 12.83
N ASP A 139 12.76 -5.61 13.46
CA ASP A 139 13.18 -6.98 13.17
C ASP A 139 13.05 -7.28 11.66
N VAL A 140 14.14 -7.70 11.03
CA VAL A 140 14.21 -7.99 9.60
C VAL A 140 13.27 -9.13 9.20
N GLY A 141 12.99 -10.08 10.09
CA GLY A 141 12.03 -11.17 9.84
C GLY A 141 10.56 -10.76 10.04
N PHE A 142 10.31 -9.61 10.66
CA PHE A 142 8.97 -9.14 10.95
C PHE A 142 8.39 -8.32 9.78
N PRO A 143 7.11 -8.55 9.42
CA PRO A 143 6.48 -7.84 8.31
C PRO A 143 6.39 -6.32 8.53
N LYS A 144 6.66 -5.56 7.48
CA LYS A 144 6.76 -4.08 7.53
C LYS A 144 5.44 -3.38 7.24
N GLY A 145 4.46 -4.07 6.66
CA GLY A 145 3.14 -3.51 6.38
C GLY A 145 2.33 -4.40 5.44
N PHE A 146 1.17 -3.90 5.04
CA PHE A 146 0.26 -4.60 4.12
C PHE A 146 0.43 -4.15 2.67
N TYR A 147 0.14 -5.05 1.75
CA TYR A 147 -0.10 -4.74 0.34
C TYR A 147 -1.25 -5.57 -0.23
N LEU A 148 -1.90 -4.98 -1.23
CA LEU A 148 -3.04 -5.52 -1.95
C LEU A 148 -2.55 -6.16 -3.23
N ARG A 149 -3.06 -7.33 -3.58
CA ARG A 149 -2.74 -7.98 -4.86
C ARG A 149 -3.91 -8.85 -5.34
N ARG A 150 -4.01 -9.02 -6.65
CA ARG A 150 -4.83 -10.08 -7.25
C ARG A 150 -3.92 -11.07 -7.97
N ILE A 151 -4.13 -12.36 -7.72
CA ILE A 151 -3.33 -13.46 -8.30
C ILE A 151 -4.29 -14.56 -8.74
N CYS A 152 -4.31 -14.85 -10.04
CA CYS A 152 -5.12 -15.90 -10.65
C CYS A 152 -6.61 -15.77 -10.25
N GLY A 153 -7.16 -14.56 -10.34
CA GLY A 153 -8.53 -14.23 -9.98
C GLY A 153 -8.75 -13.99 -8.49
N VAL A 154 -7.84 -14.42 -7.61
CA VAL A 154 -8.01 -14.36 -6.15
C VAL A 154 -7.49 -13.04 -5.59
N LEU A 155 -8.29 -12.41 -4.72
CA LEU A 155 -7.91 -11.20 -4.00
C LEU A 155 -7.09 -11.55 -2.75
N TRP A 156 -6.01 -10.80 -2.56
CA TRP A 156 -5.11 -10.97 -1.43
C TRP A 156 -4.91 -9.67 -0.66
N LEU A 157 -4.81 -9.80 0.66
CA LEU A 157 -4.21 -8.84 1.57
C LEU A 157 -2.96 -9.50 2.17
N ARG A 158 -1.76 -9.03 1.81
CA ARG A 158 -0.52 -9.70 2.17
C ARG A 158 0.34 -8.81 3.04
N GLY A 159 1.06 -9.40 3.98
CA GLY A 159 2.21 -8.77 4.61
C GLY A 159 3.47 -8.96 3.75
N TYR A 160 4.37 -7.97 3.81
CA TYR A 160 5.70 -8.06 3.18
C TYR A 160 6.81 -7.87 4.19
N VAL A 161 7.96 -8.46 3.91
CA VAL A 161 9.22 -8.22 4.60
C VAL A 161 10.13 -7.47 3.64
N ALA A 162 10.79 -6.43 4.13
CA ALA A 162 11.83 -5.69 3.42
C ALA A 162 12.85 -5.24 4.44
N ASP A 163 14.13 -5.33 4.10
CA ASP A 163 15.17 -4.61 4.84
C ASP A 163 15.19 -3.13 4.41
N TYR A 164 15.95 -2.30 5.14
CA TYR A 164 16.06 -0.87 4.86
C TYR A 164 16.90 -0.55 3.61
N LEU A 165 17.61 -1.54 3.06
CA LEU A 165 18.44 -1.42 1.86
C LEU A 165 17.69 -1.80 0.59
N HIS A 166 16.52 -2.43 0.72
CA HIS A 166 15.68 -2.84 -0.40
C HIS A 166 15.28 -1.63 -1.24
N VAL A 167 15.65 -1.66 -2.51
CA VAL A 167 15.30 -0.63 -3.50
C VAL A 167 14.00 -1.03 -4.19
N LEU A 168 12.99 -0.18 -4.04
CA LEU A 168 11.69 -0.30 -4.69
C LEU A 168 11.80 0.01 -6.18
N ASP A 169 11.04 -0.69 -7.01
CA ASP A 169 10.97 -0.44 -8.45
C ASP A 169 10.29 0.92 -8.70
N PRO A 170 10.74 1.71 -9.70
CA PRO A 170 10.08 2.97 -10.07
C PRO A 170 8.58 2.85 -10.35
N ASP A 171 8.12 1.68 -10.79
CA ASP A 171 6.71 1.37 -11.07
C ASP A 171 5.96 0.73 -9.90
N ASP A 172 6.58 0.55 -8.73
CA ASP A 172 5.88 0.09 -7.53
C ASP A 172 4.85 1.13 -7.08
N HIS A 173 3.63 0.65 -6.80
CA HIS A 173 2.52 1.47 -6.36
C HIS A 173 2.42 1.50 -4.83
N PHE A 174 2.33 2.71 -4.28
CA PHE A 174 2.13 2.97 -2.86
C PHE A 174 0.89 3.83 -2.63
N VAL A 175 0.20 3.57 -1.53
CA VAL A 175 -0.90 4.39 -1.04
C VAL A 175 -0.43 5.23 0.14
N PHE A 176 -0.66 6.54 0.03
CA PHE A 176 -0.42 7.53 1.09
C PHE A 176 -1.71 8.23 1.48
N CYS A 177 -1.75 8.81 2.67
CA CYS A 177 -2.85 9.70 3.07
C CYS A 177 -2.61 11.11 2.53
N LEU A 178 -3.65 11.71 1.98
CA LEU A 178 -3.68 13.15 1.72
C LEU A 178 -3.80 13.89 3.05
N ASN A 179 -3.03 14.96 3.22
CA ASN A 179 -3.18 15.85 4.37
C ASN A 179 -4.42 16.73 4.15
N GLU A 180 -5.39 16.69 5.07
CA GLU A 180 -6.60 17.53 4.98
C GLU A 180 -6.35 19.03 5.21
N ASN A 181 -5.10 19.42 5.48
CA ASN A 181 -4.70 20.80 5.80
C ASN A 181 -4.05 21.58 4.64
N LEU A 182 -4.24 21.17 3.38
CA LEU A 182 -3.90 22.02 2.24
C LEU A 182 -5.20 22.67 1.72
N ASN A 183 -5.57 23.76 2.40
CA ASN A 183 -6.42 24.81 1.85
C ASN A 183 -5.57 25.77 1.02
#